data_AF-A0A524AGF9-F1
#
_entry.id   AF-A0A524AGF9-F1
#
_cell.length_a   1.000
_cell.length_b   1.000
_cell.length_c   1.000
_cell.angle_alpha   90.00
_cell.angle_beta   90.00
_cell.angle_gamma   90.00
#
_symmetry.space_group_name_H-M   'P 1'
#
loop_
_entity.id
_entity.type
_entity.pdbx_description
1 polymer ?
#
loop_
_entity_poly.entity_id
_entity_poly.type
_entity_poly.pdbx_seq_one_letter_code
_entity_poly.pdbx_strand_id
1 'polypeptide(L)' 'MARSRLPWTVGMGTDPGLKRGYNQDAVGKQEPTDARQLRSRGALYIVADGVGGGRAGEVASQMGIRLTI' A
#
# COMPACT_ATOMS: atom_id res chain seq x y z
N MET A 1 -8.68 -2.54 25.20
CA MET A 1 -7.30 -2.09 24.91
C MET A 1 -7.33 -0.60 24.56
N ALA A 2 -6.26 0.16 24.84
CA ALA A 2 -6.21 1.59 24.52
C ALA A 2 -6.10 1.77 23.00
N ARG A 3 -6.99 2.57 22.41
CA ARG A 3 -6.94 2.91 20.98
C ARG A 3 -5.94 4.04 20.78
N SER A 4 -5.06 3.92 19.79
CA SER A 4 -4.17 5.01 19.37
C SER A 4 -4.54 5.50 17.99
N ARG A 5 -4.42 6.81 17.76
CA ARG A 5 -4.50 7.43 16.45
C ARG A 5 -3.14 7.99 16.08
N LEU A 6 -2.77 7.84 14.81
CA LEU A 6 -1.64 8.58 14.26
C LEU A 6 -1.99 10.07 14.22
N PRO A 7 -1.01 10.97 14.44
CA PRO A 7 -1.24 12.41 14.43
C PRO A 7 -1.37 12.99 13.00
N TRP A 8 -1.36 12.13 11.98
CA TRP A 8 -1.41 12.51 10.57
C TRP A 8 -2.54 11.77 9.86
N THR A 9 -3.06 12.39 8.81
CA THR A 9 -3.96 11.74 7.86
C THR A 9 -3.16 11.33 6.63
N VAL A 10 -3.30 10.08 6.19
CA VAL A 10 -2.64 9.55 4.99
C VAL A 10 -3.65 9.36 3.87
N GLY A 11 -3.38 9.98 2.73
CA GLY A 11 -4.07 9.73 1.46
C GLY A 11 -3.33 8.71 0.61
N MET A 12 -4.06 7.92 -0.17
CA MET A 12 -3.51 7.00 -1.15
C MET A 12 -4.20 7.25 -2.49
N GLY A 13 -3.44 7.27 -3.57
CA GLY A 13 -3.95 7.47 -4.92
C GLY A 13 -2.94 6.93 -5.93
N THR A 14 -3.44 6.51 -7.07
CA THR A 14 -2.62 6.04 -8.19
C THR A 14 -3.38 6.30 -9.49
N ASP A 15 -2.64 6.46 -10.59
CA ASP A 15 -3.18 6.79 -11.91
C ASP A 15 -2.34 6.09 -13.00
N PRO A 16 -2.96 5.47 -14.03
CA PRO A 16 -2.23 4.84 -15.14
C PRO A 16 -1.44 5.84 -16.01
N GLY A 17 -1.69 7.14 -15.85
CA GLY A 17 -1.19 8.18 -16.72
C GLY A 17 -1.84 8.14 -18.10
N LEU A 18 -1.28 8.91 -19.03
CA LEU A 18 -1.88 9.14 -20.35
C LEU A 18 -1.51 8.10 -21.41
N LYS A 19 -0.49 7.27 -21.17
CA LYS A 19 0.13 6.42 -22.20
C LYS A 19 -0.13 4.93 -22.03
N ARG A 20 -0.41 4.47 -20.81
CA ARG A 20 -0.59 3.04 -20.50
C ARG A 20 -2.08 2.70 -20.57
N GLY A 21 -2.40 1.50 -21.08
CA GLY A 21 -3.77 0.99 -21.08
C GLY A 21 -4.25 0.48 -19.72
N TYR A 22 -3.31 0.20 -18.81
CA TYR A 22 -3.59 -0.34 -17.47
C TYR A 22 -2.60 0.23 -16.47
N ASN A 23 -3.06 0.39 -15.22
CA ASN A 23 -2.22 0.81 -14.11
C ASN A 23 -1.51 -0.41 -13.52
N GLN A 24 -0.18 -0.35 -13.43
CA GLN A 24 0.65 -1.40 -12.83
C GLN A 24 1.15 -1.01 -11.45
N ASP A 25 0.76 0.15 -10.94
CA ASP A 25 1.06 0.60 -9.60
C ASP A 25 -0.02 0.14 -8.62
N ALA A 26 0.39 -0.22 -7.41
CA ALA A 26 -0.49 -0.52 -6.29
C ALA A 26 -0.05 0.24 -5.04
N VAL A 27 -1.02 0.69 -4.25
CA VAL A 27 -0.81 1.37 -2.98
C VAL A 27 -1.59 0.68 -1.88
N GLY A 28 -1.00 0.56 -0.69
CA GLY A 28 -1.62 -0.12 0.44
C GLY A 28 -1.13 0.40 1.78
N LYS A 29 -1.91 0.16 2.84
CA LYS A 29 -1.56 0.56 4.20
C LYS A 29 -2.09 -0.40 5.26
N GLN A 30 -1.33 -0.52 6.35
CA GLN A 30 -1.72 -1.20 7.57
C GLN A 30 -1.46 -0.26 8.77
N GLU A 31 -2.54 0.24 9.36
CA GLU A 31 -2.51 1.12 10.52
C GLU A 31 -3.13 0.40 11.73
N PRO A 32 -2.33 -0.12 12.67
CA PRO A 32 -2.86 -0.76 13.87
C PRO A 32 -3.70 0.21 14.70
N THR A 33 -4.92 -0.21 15.05
CA THR A 33 -5.82 0.58 15.91
C THR A 33 -5.53 0.38 17.40
N ASP A 34 -4.84 -0.71 17.76
CA ASP A 34 -4.35 -1.00 19.10
C ASP A 34 -3.06 -0.23 19.41
N ALA A 35 -3.03 0.47 20.55
CA ALA A 35 -1.89 1.29 20.94
C ALA A 35 -0.61 0.51 21.23
N ARG A 36 -0.70 -0.75 21.70
CA ARG A 36 0.51 -1.55 21.93
C ARG A 36 1.12 -2.00 20.61
N GLN A 37 0.28 -2.43 19.67
CA GLN A 37 0.74 -2.77 18.31
C GLN A 37 1.33 -1.56 17.60
N LEU A 38 0.66 -0.40 17.65
CA LEU A 38 1.17 0.81 17.00
C LEU A 38 2.52 1.24 17.58
N ARG A 39 2.71 1.18 18.91
CA ARG A 39 4.01 1.52 19.51
C ARG A 39 5.13 0.53 19.21
N SER A 40 4.81 -0.76 19.06
CA SER A 40 5.82 -1.81 18.87
C SER A 40 6.17 -2.08 17.42
N ARG A 41 5.23 -1.84 16.49
CA ARG A 41 5.37 -2.17 15.06
C ARG A 41 5.24 -0.97 14.14
N GLY A 42 4.69 0.14 14.62
CA GLY A 42 4.38 1.30 13.78
C GLY A 42 3.20 1.05 12.84
N ALA A 43 3.08 1.93 11.85
CA ALA A 43 2.17 1.76 10.72
C ALA A 43 2.98 1.53 9.45
N LEU A 44 2.45 0.70 8.54
CA LEU A 44 3.10 0.34 7.29
C LEU A 44 2.35 0.95 6.11
N TYR A 45 3.08 1.58 5.20
CA TYR A 45 2.57 2.16 3.95
C TYR A 45 3.43 1.64 2.82
N ILE A 46 2.81 1.19 1.73
CA ILE A 46 3.49 0.50 0.64
C ILE A 46 3.06 1.11 -0.68
N VAL A 47 4.04 1.35 -1.55
CA VAL A 47 3.85 1.60 -2.98
C VAL A 47 4.61 0.51 -3.72
N ALA A 48 3.95 -0.15 -4.66
CA ALA A 48 4.53 -1.20 -5.48
C ALA A 48 4.33 -0.87 -6.96
N ASP A 49 5.42 -0.76 -7.72
CA ASP A 49 5.44 -0.57 -9.18
C ASP A 49 5.65 -1.94 -9.85
N GLY A 50 4.68 -2.35 -10.65
CA GLY A 50 4.75 -3.57 -11.44
C GLY A 50 5.63 -3.38 -12.66
N VAL A 51 6.72 -4.16 -12.76
CA VAL A 51 7.67 -4.07 -13.87
C VAL A 51 6.96 -4.25 -15.23
N GLY A 52 7.05 -3.21 -16.07
CA GLY A 52 6.54 -3.23 -17.43
C GLY A 52 7.36 -4.11 -18.38
N GLY A 53 6.73 -4.65 -19.43
CA GLY A 53 7.38 -5.51 -20.42
C GLY A 53 7.16 -7.01 -20.22
N GLY A 54 6.76 -7.45 -19.03
CA GLY A 54 6.23 -8.78 -18.75
C GLY A 54 4.68 -8.82 -18.81
N ARG A 55 4.09 -10.02 -18.87
CA ARG A 55 2.66 -10.21 -18.60
C ARG A 55 2.40 -9.99 -17.10
N ALA A 56 1.32 -9.29 -16.76
CA ALA A 56 0.74 -9.22 -15.41
C ALA A 56 1.50 -8.39 -14.34
N GLY A 57 2.15 -7.27 -14.72
CA GLY A 57 2.78 -6.36 -13.75
C GLY A 57 1.81 -5.80 -12.71
N GLU A 58 0.55 -5.58 -13.09
CA GLU A 58 -0.55 -5.21 -12.20
C GLU A 58 -0.89 -6.29 -11.17
N VAL A 59 -0.72 -7.56 -11.50
CA VAL A 59 -0.91 -8.67 -10.55
C VAL A 59 0.27 -8.71 -9.58
N ALA A 60 1.48 -8.54 -10.08
CA ALA A 60 2.69 -8.55 -9.26
C ALA A 60 2.67 -7.43 -8.21
N SER A 61 2.32 -6.19 -8.60
CA SER A 61 2.23 -5.07 -7.66
C SER A 61 1.12 -5.26 -6.64
N GLN A 62 -0.06 -5.76 -7.05
CA GLN A 62 -1.14 -6.13 -6.12
C GLN A 62 -0.72 -7.22 -5.13
N MET A 63 0.03 -8.23 -5.58
CA MET A 63 0.56 -9.27 -4.71
C MET A 63 1.59 -8.71 -3.72
N GLY A 64 2.43 -7.77 -4.13
CA GLY A 64 3.37 -7.07 -3.25
C GLY A 64 2.69 -6.41 -2.06
N ILE A 65 1.49 -5.85 -2.27
CA ILE A 65 0.66 -5.35 -1.17
C ILE A 65 0.04 -6.51 -0.38
N ARG A 66 -0.74 -7.36 -1.05
CA ARG A 66 -1.60 -8.37 -0.40
C ARG A 66 -0.83 -9.43 0.42
N LEU A 67 0.38 -9.78 0.01
CA LEU A 67 1.20 -10.75 0.74
C LEU A 67 1.93 -10.13 1.93
N THR A 68 1.99 -8.80 1.99
CA THR A 68 2.68 -8.06 3.05
C THR A 68 1.74 -7.68 4.20
N ILE A 69 0.51 -7.26 3.88
CA ILE A 69 -0.47 -6.73 4.86
C ILE A 69 -1.77 -7.53 4.92
#